data_AF-A0A970BMT5-F1
#
_entry.id   AF-A0A970BMT5-F1
#
_cell.length_a   1.000
_cell.length_b   1.000
_cell.length_c   1.000
_cell.angle_alpha   90.00
_cell.angle_beta   90.00
_cell.angle_gamma   90.00
#
_symmetry.space_group_name_H-M   'P 1'
#
loop_
_entity.id
_entity.type
_entity.pdbx_description
1 polymer ?
#
loop_
_entity_poly.entity_id
_entity_poly.type
_entity_poly.pdbx_seq_one_letter_code
_entity_poly.pdbx_strand_id
1 'polypeptide(L)'
;ESLIPPRNIRIVKTFMVTCGMYDGSGEFAIFVGIPAKSGVSGGIMALVPNKMGIGVFGPALDRKGNSIAGIHVLADLSDALQLSIF
;
A
#
# COMPACT_ATOMS: atom_id res chain seq x y z
N GLU A 1 -6.27 15.92 17.76
CA GLU A 1 -7.64 15.38 17.60
C GLU A 1 -7.56 13.90 17.23
N SER A 2 -8.45 13.06 17.76
CA SER A 2 -8.50 11.63 17.41
C SER A 2 -9.68 11.37 16.49
N LEU A 3 -9.42 11.17 15.20
CA LEU A 3 -10.46 10.94 14.19
C LEU A 3 -11.02 9.51 14.19
N ILE A 4 -10.17 8.52 14.45
CA ILE A 4 -10.52 7.10 14.38
C ILE A 4 -9.97 6.38 15.62
N PRO A 5 -10.75 5.50 16.29
CA PRO A 5 -10.27 4.73 17.43
C PRO A 5 -9.04 3.86 17.08
N PRO A 6 -8.03 3.75 17.95
CA PRO A 6 -6.81 2.97 17.70
C PRO A 6 -7.05 1.51 17.29
N ARG A 7 -8.10 0.88 17.85
CA ARG A 7 -8.52 -0.48 17.49
C ARG A 7 -8.89 -0.59 16.01
N ASN A 8 -9.63 0.38 15.48
CA ASN A 8 -10.08 0.38 14.08
C ASN A 8 -8.89 0.60 13.15
N ILE A 9 -7.95 1.49 13.52
CA ILE A 9 -6.71 1.71 12.77
C ILE A 9 -5.91 0.41 12.67
N ARG A 10 -5.79 -0.34 13.77
CA ARG A 10 -5.10 -1.64 13.76
C ARG A 10 -5.76 -2.63 12.80
N ILE A 11 -7.09 -2.75 12.84
CA ILE A 11 -7.85 -3.65 11.95
C ILE A 11 -7.66 -3.26 10.48
N VAL A 12 -7.81 -1.98 10.15
CA VAL A 12 -7.66 -1.49 8.77
C VAL A 12 -6.24 -1.73 8.25
N LYS A 13 -5.21 -1.43 9.04
CA LYS A 13 -3.81 -1.70 8.66
C LYS A 13 -3.56 -3.18 8.39
N THR A 14 -4.13 -4.08 9.20
CA THR A 14 -4.00 -5.52 8.98
C THR A 14 -4.53 -5.91 7.60
N PHE A 15 -5.74 -5.46 7.23
CA PHE A 15 -6.30 -5.76 5.91
C PHE A 15 -5.53 -5.12 4.75
N MET A 16 -5.01 -3.91 4.94
CA MET A 16 -4.14 -3.26 3.95
C MET A 16 -2.85 -4.06 3.68
N VAL A 17 -2.34 -4.81 4.67
CA VAL A 17 -1.18 -5.69 4.48
C VAL A 17 -1.60 -7.02 3.87
N THR A 18 -2.64 -7.67 4.41
CA THR A 18 -2.95 -9.07 4.06
C THR A 18 -3.77 -9.22 2.78
N CYS A 19 -4.59 -8.23 2.42
CA CYS A 19 -5.51 -8.31 1.28
C CYS A 19 -5.73 -6.94 0.59
N GLY A 20 -4.75 -6.05 0.68
CA GLY A 20 -4.85 -4.69 0.16
C GLY A 20 -4.77 -4.56 -1.35
N MET A 21 -4.04 -5.46 -2.00
CA MET A 21 -3.55 -5.33 -3.38
C MET A 21 -4.09 -6.41 -4.31
N TYR A 22 -5.38 -6.73 -4.21
CA TYR A 22 -6.01 -7.88 -4.89
C TYR A 22 -5.18 -9.17 -4.64
N ASP A 23 -5.05 -10.02 -5.66
CA ASP A 23 -4.23 -11.23 -5.65
C ASP A 23 -2.71 -10.93 -5.64
N GLY A 24 -2.32 -9.66 -5.56
CA GLY A 24 -0.94 -9.18 -5.45
C GLY A 24 -0.49 -8.86 -4.02
N SER A 25 -1.32 -9.05 -3.00
CA SER A 25 -1.02 -8.61 -1.62
C SER A 25 0.25 -9.24 -1.03
N GLY A 26 0.46 -10.54 -1.22
CA GLY A 26 1.68 -11.21 -0.75
C GLY A 26 2.94 -10.73 -1.47
N GLU A 27 2.87 -10.54 -2.79
CA GLU A 27 3.96 -10.02 -3.60
C GLU A 27 4.32 -8.58 -3.20
N PHE A 28 3.31 -7.73 -3.02
CA PHE A 28 3.50 -6.35 -2.57
C PHE A 28 4.12 -6.28 -1.17
N ALA A 29 3.72 -7.16 -0.25
CA ALA A 29 4.33 -7.23 1.08
C ALA A 29 5.81 -7.62 1.04
N ILE A 30 6.22 -8.46 0.08
CA ILE A 30 7.63 -8.88 -0.10
C ILE A 30 8.46 -7.75 -0.72
N PHE A 31 7.97 -7.11 -1.78
CA PHE A 31 8.77 -6.16 -2.56
C PHE A 31 8.65 -4.71 -2.11
N VAL A 32 7.56 -4.33 -1.44
CA VAL A 32 7.32 -2.96 -0.95
C VAL A 32 7.23 -2.91 0.57
N GLY A 33 6.53 -3.87 1.19
CA GLY A 33 6.57 -4.04 2.64
C GLY A 33 5.81 -3.01 3.47
N ILE A 34 4.86 -2.28 2.89
CA ILE A 34 4.01 -1.32 3.63
C ILE A 34 2.51 -1.62 3.45
N PRO A 35 1.65 -1.32 4.43
CA PRO A 35 0.20 -1.42 4.26
C PRO A 35 -0.28 -0.60 3.05
N ALA A 36 -1.03 -1.21 2.13
CA ALA A 36 -1.58 -0.52 0.97
C ALA A 36 -3.01 -0.94 0.61
N LYS A 37 -3.70 -0.16 -0.21
CA LYS A 37 -4.97 -0.52 -0.84
C LYS A 37 -5.00 0.00 -2.27
N SER A 38 -5.22 -0.88 -3.23
CA SER A 38 -5.38 -0.53 -4.65
C SER A 38 -6.84 -0.44 -5.09
N GLY A 39 -7.07 0.17 -6.25
CA GLY A 39 -8.33 0.10 -6.99
C GLY A 39 -8.10 0.15 -8.51
N VAL A 40 -9.04 -0.43 -9.26
CA VAL A 40 -8.99 -0.52 -10.74
C VAL A 40 -9.02 0.83 -11.48
N SER A 41 -9.21 1.95 -10.78
CA SER A 41 -8.95 3.27 -11.36
C SER A 41 -7.46 3.55 -11.56
N GLY A 42 -6.58 2.73 -11.00
CA GLY A 42 -5.13 2.94 -10.98
C GLY A 42 -4.64 3.64 -9.71
N GLY A 43 -5.51 3.88 -8.74
CA GLY A 43 -5.12 4.45 -7.45
C GLY A 43 -4.54 3.40 -6.50
N ILE A 44 -3.48 3.76 -5.78
CA ILE A 44 -2.98 3.01 -4.63
C ILE A 44 -2.78 3.98 -3.45
N MET A 45 -3.41 3.68 -2.33
CA MET A 45 -3.20 4.36 -1.06
C MET A 45 -2.29 3.49 -0.18
N ALA A 46 -1.17 4.02 0.29
CA ALA A 46 -0.26 3.33 1.18
C ALA A 46 -0.06 4.12 2.49
N LEU A 47 0.31 3.40 3.55
CA LEU A 47 0.55 3.95 4.88
C LEU A 47 1.87 3.45 5.41
N VAL A 48 2.74 4.36 5.84
CA VAL A 48 3.95 4.05 6.59
C VAL A 48 3.69 4.35 8.07
N PRO A 49 3.63 3.33 8.96
CA PRO A 49 3.29 3.54 10.36
C PRO A 49 4.15 4.60 11.03
N ASN A 50 3.51 5.56 11.70
CA ASN A 50 4.15 6.67 12.42
C ASN A 50 5.05 7.58 11.57
N LYS A 51 4.98 7.51 10.24
CA LYS A 51 5.77 8.36 9.33
C LYS A 51 4.89 9.19 8.40
N MET A 52 4.16 8.55 7.47
CA MET A 52 3.41 9.26 6.42
C MET A 52 2.33 8.40 5.77
N GLY A 53 1.39 9.04 5.08
CA GLY A 53 0.51 8.42 4.09
C GLY A 53 0.96 8.77 2.67
N ILE A 54 0.79 7.84 1.73
CA ILE A 54 1.20 8.00 0.33
C ILE A 54 0.01 7.69 -0.57
N GLY A 55 -0.25 8.54 -1.56
CA GLY A 55 -1.22 8.28 -2.62
C GLY A 55 -0.52 8.32 -3.98
N VAL A 56 -0.69 7.26 -4.77
CA VAL A 56 -0.21 7.20 -6.16
C VAL A 56 -1.37 6.89 -7.09
N PHE A 57 -1.28 7.39 -8.31
CA PHE A 57 -2.29 7.17 -9.34
C PHE A 57 -1.63 6.93 -10.70
N GLY A 58 -1.91 5.77 -11.29
CA GLY A 58 -1.44 5.38 -12.61
C GLY A 58 -2.47 4.47 -13.28
N PRO A 59 -3.18 4.94 -14.32
CA PRO A 59 -4.29 4.18 -14.92
C PRO A 59 -3.91 2.83 -15.55
N ALA A 60 -2.64 2.64 -15.92
CA ALA A 60 -2.18 1.39 -16.53
C ALA A 60 -2.08 0.29 -15.46
N LEU A 61 -2.85 -0.79 -15.64
CA LEU A 61 -2.95 -1.89 -14.69
C LEU A 61 -2.20 -3.14 -15.16
N ASP A 62 -1.67 -3.89 -14.20
CA ASP A 62 -1.18 -5.24 -14.42
C ASP A 62 -2.33 -6.24 -14.56
N ARG A 63 -2.00 -7.53 -14.75
CA ARG A 63 -3.00 -8.60 -14.87
C ARG A 63 -3.81 -8.84 -13.58
N LYS A 64 -3.35 -8.34 -12.44
CA LYS A 64 -4.00 -8.47 -11.12
C LYS A 64 -4.86 -7.24 -10.78
N GLY A 65 -4.93 -6.25 -11.67
CA GLY A 65 -5.73 -5.04 -11.48
C GLY A 65 -5.05 -3.95 -10.65
N ASN A 66 -3.73 -4.03 -10.43
CA ASN A 66 -2.97 -3.02 -9.71
C ASN A 66 -2.23 -2.09 -10.67
N SER A 67 -2.04 -0.83 -10.28
CA SER A 67 -1.28 0.14 -11.07
C SER A 67 0.18 -0.30 -11.24
N ILE A 68 0.63 -0.48 -12.49
CA ILE A 68 2.00 -0.89 -12.81
C ILE A 68 2.98 0.16 -12.29
N ALA A 69 2.84 1.40 -12.76
CA ALA A 69 3.69 2.51 -12.35
C ALA A 69 3.58 2.80 -10.84
N GLY A 70 2.37 2.68 -10.29
CA GLY A 70 2.14 2.90 -8.86
C GLY A 70 2.90 1.90 -7.98
N ILE A 71 2.93 0.62 -8.33
CA ILE A 71 3.70 -0.39 -7.59
C ILE A 71 5.20 -0.08 -7.69
N HIS A 72 5.72 0.21 -8.89
CA HIS A 72 7.16 0.49 -9.07
C HIS A 72 7.62 1.70 -8.26
N VAL A 73 6.89 2.81 -8.32
CA VAL A 73 7.23 4.02 -7.54
C VAL A 73 7.19 3.74 -6.04
N LEU A 74 6.22 2.95 -5.55
CA LEU A 74 6.15 2.59 -4.14
C LEU A 74 7.31 1.68 -3.72
N ALA A 75 7.75 0.76 -4.58
CA ALA A 75 8.92 -0.08 -4.35
C ALA A 75 10.19 0.78 -4.25
N ASP A 76 10.43 1.67 -5.21
CA ASP A 76 11.58 2.57 -5.23
C ASP A 76 11.61 3.49 -3.99
N LEU A 77 10.45 4.04 -3.60
CA LEU A 77 10.33 4.84 -2.38
C LEU A 77 10.60 4.03 -1.12
N SER A 78 10.12 2.78 -1.07
CA SER A 78 10.33 1.92 0.09
C SER A 78 11.80 1.58 0.29
N ASP A 79 12.51 1.27 -0.79
CA ASP A 79 13.95 0.99 -0.77
C ASP A 79 14.76 2.25 -0.40
N ALA A 80 14.51 3.37 -1.09
CA ALA A 80 15.25 4.62 -0.87
C ALA A 80 15.08 5.20 0.54
N LEU A 81 13.91 5.00 1.17
CA LEU A 81 13.57 5.60 2.46
C LEU A 81 13.44 4.57 3.60
N GLN A 82 13.73 3.31 3.33
CA GLN A 82 13.63 2.20 4.29
C GLN A 82 12.25 2.18 4.99
N LEU A 83 11.20 1.99 4.18
CA LEU A 83 9.81 2.10 4.63
C LEU A 83 9.18 0.77 5.05
N SER A 84 9.75 -0.36 4.63
CA SER A 84 9.25 -1.70 4.98
C SER A 84 9.00 -1.84 6.49
N ILE A 85 7.89 -2.48 6.85
CA ILE A 85 7.55 -2.83 8.24
C ILE A 85 7.98 -4.25 8.62
N PHE A 86 8.59 -4.96 7.68
CA PHE A 86 9.17 -6.30 7.82
C PHE A 86 10.69 -6.22 7.75
#